data_AF-A0A365CXU6-F1
#
_entry.id   AF-A0A365CXU6-F1
#
_cell.length_a   1.000
_cell.length_b   1.000
_cell.length_c   1.000
_cell.angle_alpha   90.00
_cell.angle_beta   90.00
_cell.angle_gamma   90.00
#
_symmetry.space_group_name_H-M   'P 1'
#
loop_
_entity.id
_entity.type
_entity.pdbx_description
1 polymer ?
#
loop_
_entity_poly.entity_id
_entity_poly.type
_entity_poly.pdbx_seq_one_letter_code
_entity_poly.pdbx_strand_id
1 'polypeptide(L)'
;MRCENCGAGNWLSADEYAGSPDAMMVCSECKEDFQFGRRVIELRDPDDAALGDSVLPQLAWYHTTTHPEWPPASKPLSDQEIRHYRAGLPPEEFERRRQVDENQALHIGTYEAALESMLRRMTEQDDRQSAFYLHRVRLGHGLQIEPGYRDENKVPAAKITSTTLADEGVDVIRYVNAYESMGSISLAVVRGAIESTQMIALPLPGLVTKPSNLTTEQIQTFRADVRSIRSKHAIGAADSLKSPTPLDRLRQRAYERPGGPPLLEPNEAYKVLRDMADFVADQYLDGVSPVIRDDFLHALHRPEPADGGEVDLAWLSKFIGLAALLTRPDEVQKLLSARPWRAVTA
;
A
#
# COMPACT_ATOMS: atom_id res chain seq x y z
N MET A 1 6.68 -12.91 -25.97
CA MET A 1 7.84 -12.82 -25.05
C MET A 1 8.61 -14.14 -25.01
N ARG A 2 9.93 -14.15 -24.82
CA ARG A 2 10.73 -15.40 -24.82
C ARG A 2 11.01 -15.87 -23.40
N CYS A 3 10.80 -17.16 -23.13
CA CYS A 3 11.13 -17.77 -21.85
C CYS A 3 12.65 -17.87 -21.67
N GLU A 4 13.16 -17.37 -20.55
CA GLU A 4 14.60 -17.41 -20.25
C GLU A 4 15.10 -18.84 -19.94
N ASN A 5 14.22 -19.72 -19.44
CA ASN A 5 14.58 -21.10 -19.11
C ASN A 5 14.65 -22.03 -20.33
N CYS A 6 13.71 -21.93 -21.28
CA CYS A 6 13.63 -22.85 -22.42
C CYS A 6 13.72 -22.19 -23.80
N GLY A 7 13.76 -20.87 -23.88
CA GLY A 7 13.87 -20.10 -25.14
C GLY A 7 12.58 -20.05 -25.97
N ALA A 8 11.51 -20.72 -25.54
CA ALA A 8 10.24 -20.74 -26.27
C ALA A 8 9.58 -19.36 -26.34
N GLY A 9 8.93 -19.06 -27.47
CA GLY A 9 8.12 -17.87 -27.65
C GLY A 9 6.72 -18.07 -27.07
N ASN A 10 6.32 -17.19 -26.15
CA ASN A 10 5.01 -17.18 -25.51
C ASN A 10 4.22 -15.94 -25.95
N TRP A 11 2.92 -16.12 -26.21
CA TRP A 11 2.01 -15.02 -26.56
C TRP A 11 1.45 -14.39 -25.30
N LEU A 12 1.29 -13.06 -25.34
CA LEU A 12 0.74 -12.25 -24.26
C LEU A 12 -0.18 -11.20 -24.89
N SER A 13 -1.43 -11.14 -24.46
CA SER A 13 -2.37 -10.09 -24.89
C SER A 13 -2.10 -8.76 -24.19
N ALA A 14 -2.65 -7.67 -24.73
CA ALA A 14 -2.51 -6.34 -24.12
C ALA A 14 -3.14 -6.27 -22.71
N ASP A 15 -4.27 -6.94 -22.50
CA ASP A 15 -4.94 -6.99 -21.19
C ASP A 15 -4.13 -7.80 -20.16
N GLU A 16 -3.54 -8.94 -20.57
CA GLU A 16 -2.65 -9.73 -19.70
C GLU A 16 -1.34 -8.99 -19.39
N TYR A 17 -0.84 -8.19 -20.33
CA TYR A 17 0.32 -7.32 -20.10
C TYR A 17 0.01 -6.22 -19.08
N ALA A 18 -1.14 -5.54 -19.21
CA ALA A 18 -1.57 -4.50 -18.29
C ALA A 18 -1.95 -5.04 -16.90
N GLY A 19 -2.47 -6.28 -16.85
CA GLY A 19 -2.91 -6.95 -15.62
C GLY A 19 -1.86 -7.82 -14.92
N SER A 20 -0.60 -7.89 -15.42
CA SER A 20 0.48 -8.67 -14.79
C SER A 20 1.49 -7.74 -14.13
N PRO A 21 1.24 -7.30 -12.87
CA PRO A 21 2.03 -6.27 -12.20
C PRO A 21 3.50 -6.66 -12.01
N ASP A 22 3.82 -7.95 -11.95
CA ASP A 22 5.17 -8.49 -11.76
C ASP A 22 5.90 -8.79 -13.08
N ALA A 23 5.24 -8.56 -14.22
CA ALA A 23 5.69 -8.99 -15.54
C ALA A 23 6.06 -10.48 -15.60
N MET A 24 5.31 -11.31 -14.85
CA MET A 24 5.49 -12.76 -14.77
C MET A 24 4.48 -13.47 -15.64
N MET A 25 4.91 -14.53 -16.34
CA MET A 25 4.01 -15.45 -17.01
C MET A 25 4.51 -16.89 -16.93
N VAL A 26 3.58 -17.84 -16.93
CA VAL A 26 3.91 -19.27 -17.04
C VAL A 26 4.30 -19.57 -18.48
N CYS A 27 5.43 -20.22 -18.69
CA CYS A 27 5.79 -20.68 -20.02
C CYS A 27 4.84 -21.78 -20.51
N SER A 28 4.27 -21.59 -21.70
CA SER A 28 3.41 -22.56 -22.37
C SER A 28 4.09 -23.91 -22.62
N GLU A 29 5.42 -23.94 -22.77
CA GLU A 29 6.20 -25.16 -23.02
C GLU A 29 6.72 -25.78 -21.72
N CYS A 30 7.66 -25.13 -21.02
CA CYS A 30 8.32 -25.73 -19.86
C CYS A 30 7.53 -25.61 -18.55
N LYS A 31 6.39 -24.91 -18.56
CA LYS A 31 5.51 -24.66 -17.40
C LYS A 31 6.16 -23.93 -16.22
N GLU A 32 7.39 -23.50 -16.38
CA GLU A 32 8.07 -22.63 -15.42
C GLU A 32 7.60 -21.20 -15.57
N ASP A 33 7.46 -20.51 -14.44
CA ASP A 33 7.26 -19.08 -14.39
C ASP A 33 8.52 -18.38 -14.90
N PHE A 34 8.35 -17.39 -15.75
CA PHE A 34 9.44 -16.54 -16.18
C PHE A 34 9.00 -15.09 -16.29
N GLN A 35 9.95 -14.19 -16.05
CA GLN A 35 9.74 -12.77 -16.17
C GLN A 35 9.86 -12.36 -17.65
N PHE A 36 8.80 -11.82 -18.21
CA PHE A 36 8.71 -11.55 -19.65
C PHE A 36 9.13 -10.13 -20.05
N GLY A 37 9.47 -9.30 -19.06
CA GLY A 37 10.11 -7.99 -19.21
C GLY A 37 10.47 -7.44 -17.85
N ARG A 38 11.42 -6.49 -17.79
CA ARG A 38 11.47 -5.61 -16.62
C ARG A 38 10.15 -4.86 -16.59
N ARG A 39 9.55 -4.70 -15.41
CA ARG A 39 8.63 -3.58 -15.17
C ARG A 39 9.43 -2.34 -15.61
N VAL A 40 9.18 -1.80 -16.80
CA VAL A 40 9.79 -0.54 -17.22
C VAL A 40 8.70 0.47 -16.93
N ILE A 41 8.77 1.01 -15.73
CA ILE A 41 7.89 2.08 -15.31
C ILE A 41 8.48 3.38 -15.87
N GLU A 42 7.75 3.99 -16.79
CA GLU A 42 8.04 5.34 -17.27
C GLU A 42 7.46 6.39 -16.32
N LEU A 43 7.87 7.64 -16.52
CA LEU A 43 7.28 8.78 -15.82
C LEU A 43 5.77 8.81 -16.08
N ARG A 44 5.01 8.96 -14.99
CA ARG A 44 3.55 9.13 -15.05
C ARG A 44 3.17 10.46 -15.71
N ASP A 45 3.97 11.50 -15.44
CA ASP A 45 3.84 12.83 -16.03
C ASP A 45 5.22 13.31 -16.51
N PRO A 46 5.44 13.44 -17.83
CA PRO A 46 6.71 13.93 -18.38
C PRO A 46 6.94 15.42 -18.13
N ASP A 47 5.89 16.18 -17.79
CA ASP A 47 5.93 17.61 -17.51
C ASP A 47 5.88 17.91 -16.00
N ASP A 48 6.07 16.89 -15.14
CA ASP A 48 6.04 17.05 -13.69
C ASP A 48 7.08 18.11 -13.24
N ALA A 49 6.61 19.11 -12.50
CA ALA A 49 7.46 20.18 -11.98
C ALA A 49 8.61 19.63 -11.10
N ALA A 50 8.42 18.47 -10.47
CA ALA A 50 9.45 17.79 -9.71
C ALA A 50 10.66 17.35 -10.54
N LEU A 51 10.59 17.41 -11.88
CA LEU A 51 11.69 17.14 -12.82
C LEU A 51 12.67 18.32 -12.96
N GLY A 52 12.35 19.52 -12.49
CA GLY A 52 13.28 20.66 -12.52
C GLY A 52 14.18 20.74 -11.28
N ASP A 53 15.50 20.71 -11.48
CA ASP A 53 16.50 20.74 -10.39
C ASP A 53 16.41 22.03 -9.54
N SER A 54 16.13 23.17 -10.18
CA SER A 54 16.06 24.47 -9.50
C SER A 54 14.77 24.71 -8.72
N VAL A 55 13.70 23.97 -9.04
CA VAL A 55 12.38 24.11 -8.40
C VAL A 55 12.18 23.11 -7.26
N LEU A 56 12.95 22.02 -7.23
CA LEU A 56 12.91 20.96 -6.22
C LEU A 56 12.80 21.47 -4.77
N PRO A 57 13.65 22.41 -4.29
CA PRO A 57 13.56 22.92 -2.92
C PRO A 57 12.33 23.79 -2.65
N GLN A 58 11.68 24.29 -3.70
CA GLN A 58 10.53 25.21 -3.62
C GLN A 58 9.20 24.44 -3.56
N LEU A 59 9.21 23.17 -3.95
CA LEU A 59 8.04 22.30 -3.91
C LEU A 59 7.75 21.84 -2.48
N ALA A 60 6.48 21.52 -2.23
CA ALA A 60 6.08 20.81 -1.03
C ALA A 60 6.26 19.30 -1.26
N TRP A 61 6.98 18.65 -0.36
CA TRP A 61 7.18 17.21 -0.35
C TRP A 61 6.34 16.56 0.75
N TYR A 62 6.08 15.27 0.64
CA TYR A 62 5.16 14.57 1.53
C TYR A 62 5.73 13.23 1.99
N HIS A 63 5.34 12.84 3.20
CA HIS A 63 5.66 11.53 3.76
C HIS A 63 4.53 11.06 4.66
N THR A 64 4.17 9.78 4.56
CA THR A 64 3.22 9.13 5.48
C THR A 64 3.94 8.16 6.39
N THR A 65 3.61 8.22 7.67
CA THR A 65 4.22 7.34 8.66
C THR A 65 3.26 7.08 9.81
N THR A 66 3.55 6.05 10.59
CA THR A 66 2.86 5.74 11.84
C THR A 66 3.49 6.45 13.05
N HIS A 67 4.55 7.23 12.83
CA HIS A 67 5.29 7.96 13.86
C HIS A 67 5.03 9.48 13.77
N PRO A 68 4.39 10.12 14.77
CA PRO A 68 4.09 11.56 14.72
C PRO A 68 5.34 12.46 14.85
N GLU A 69 6.44 11.91 15.36
CA GLU A 69 7.70 12.63 15.61
C GLU A 69 8.70 12.51 14.46
N TRP A 70 8.22 12.32 13.23
CA TRP A 70 9.07 12.26 12.04
C TRP A 70 9.58 13.66 11.59
N PRO A 71 10.81 13.76 11.03
CA PRO A 71 11.80 12.69 10.85
C PRO A 71 12.58 12.39 12.15
N PRO A 72 12.83 11.11 12.46
CA PRO A 72 13.54 10.73 13.67
C PRO A 72 15.01 11.21 13.63
N ALA A 73 15.60 11.51 14.78
CA ALA A 73 17.02 11.89 14.89
C ALA A 73 17.95 10.71 14.56
N SER A 74 17.56 9.51 14.96
CA SER A 74 18.18 8.24 14.58
C SER A 74 17.09 7.17 14.48
N LYS A 75 17.33 6.14 13.66
CA LYS A 75 16.42 5.00 13.51
C LYS A 75 17.14 3.71 13.91
N PRO A 76 17.41 3.49 15.21
CA PRO A 76 17.92 2.20 15.64
C PRO A 76 16.87 1.12 15.35
N LEU A 77 17.32 -0.09 14.99
CA LEU A 77 16.42 -1.24 14.91
C LEU A 77 15.81 -1.53 16.27
N SER A 78 14.52 -1.85 16.31
CA SER A 78 13.85 -2.31 17.53
C SER A 78 14.36 -3.69 17.96
N ASP A 79 14.20 -4.02 19.25
CA ASP A 79 14.57 -5.34 19.75
C ASP A 79 13.84 -6.49 19.01
N GLN A 80 12.64 -6.23 18.50
CA GLN A 80 11.88 -7.20 17.72
C GLN A 80 12.51 -7.43 16.34
N GLU A 81 12.90 -6.36 15.64
CA GLU A 81 13.60 -6.45 14.35
C GLU A 81 14.96 -7.12 14.52
N ILE A 82 15.70 -6.77 15.58
CA ILE A 82 16.99 -7.41 15.91
C ILE A 82 16.78 -8.91 16.16
N ARG A 83 15.77 -9.31 16.94
CA ARG A 83 15.45 -10.73 17.16
C ARG A 83 15.07 -11.45 15.87
N HIS A 84 14.23 -10.81 15.05
CA HIS A 84 13.80 -11.37 13.77
C HIS A 84 14.98 -11.62 12.84
N TYR A 85 15.86 -10.62 12.66
CA TYR A 85 17.03 -10.78 11.81
C TYR A 85 18.02 -11.81 12.35
N ARG A 86 18.29 -11.82 13.66
CA ARG A 86 19.18 -12.82 14.27
C ARG A 86 18.68 -14.26 14.17
N ALA A 87 17.36 -14.45 14.06
CA ALA A 87 16.78 -15.77 13.86
C ALA A 87 16.99 -16.32 12.43
N GLY A 88 17.20 -15.44 11.44
CA GLY A 88 17.27 -15.82 10.03
C GLY A 88 18.60 -15.53 9.32
N LEU A 89 19.50 -14.72 9.90
CA LEU A 89 20.72 -14.25 9.24
C LEU A 89 22.00 -14.61 10.02
N PRO A 90 23.10 -14.97 9.33
CA PRO A 90 24.43 -15.04 9.93
C PRO A 90 24.86 -13.70 10.55
N PRO A 91 25.71 -13.70 11.61
CA PRO A 91 26.10 -12.47 12.33
C PRO A 91 26.68 -11.35 11.46
N GLU A 92 27.50 -11.68 10.47
CA GLU A 92 28.09 -10.69 9.55
C GLU A 92 27.04 -10.06 8.62
N GLU A 93 26.09 -10.86 8.14
CA GLU A 93 25.00 -10.40 7.28
C GLU A 93 23.99 -9.55 8.06
N PHE A 94 23.75 -9.91 9.33
CA PHE A 94 22.96 -9.08 10.25
C PHE A 94 23.60 -7.70 10.43
N GLU A 95 24.90 -7.63 10.69
CA GLU A 95 25.58 -6.35 10.93
C GLU A 95 25.57 -5.48 9.65
N ARG A 96 25.81 -6.08 8.48
CA ARG A 96 25.64 -5.39 7.19
C ARG A 96 24.22 -4.85 7.00
N ARG A 97 23.21 -5.69 7.26
CA ARG A 97 21.81 -5.30 7.07
C ARG A 97 21.40 -4.20 8.06
N ARG A 98 21.82 -4.31 9.31
CA ARG A 98 21.61 -3.30 10.33
C ARG A 98 22.22 -1.97 9.92
N GLN A 99 23.46 -1.96 9.43
CA GLN A 99 24.11 -0.73 8.96
C GLN A 99 23.35 -0.09 7.80
N VAL A 100 22.80 -0.89 6.88
CA VAL A 100 21.96 -0.37 5.79
C VAL A 100 20.66 0.22 6.34
N ASP A 101 19.93 -0.52 7.17
CA ASP A 101 18.62 -0.10 7.69
C ASP A 101 18.72 1.14 8.60
N GLU A 102 19.76 1.22 9.44
CA GLU A 102 20.01 2.37 10.34
C GLU A 102 20.52 3.61 9.58
N ASN A 103 21.13 3.43 8.40
CA ASN A 103 21.63 4.52 7.55
C ASN A 103 20.75 4.78 6.31
N GLN A 104 19.54 4.23 6.23
CA GLN A 104 18.65 4.53 5.10
C GLN A 104 18.41 6.04 5.00
N ALA A 105 18.46 6.55 3.77
CA ALA A 105 18.06 7.93 3.50
C ALA A 105 16.59 8.12 3.87
N LEU A 106 16.19 9.37 4.12
CA LEU A 106 14.77 9.67 4.31
C LEU A 106 14.11 9.76 2.93
N HIS A 107 13.04 9.00 2.75
CA HIS A 107 12.26 9.00 1.52
C HIS A 107 11.02 9.88 1.65
N ILE A 108 10.93 10.89 0.78
CA ILE A 108 9.79 11.80 0.66
C ILE A 108 9.32 11.81 -0.80
N GLY A 109 8.03 11.95 -1.04
CA GLY A 109 7.45 11.90 -2.38
C GLY A 109 6.55 13.09 -2.69
N THR A 110 5.95 13.06 -3.88
CA THR A 110 4.75 13.87 -4.14
C THR A 110 3.63 13.50 -3.17
N TYR A 111 2.55 14.28 -3.16
CA TYR A 111 1.39 13.99 -2.33
C TYR A 111 0.84 12.58 -2.60
N GLU A 112 0.71 12.24 -3.87
CA GLU A 112 0.22 10.95 -4.37
C GLU A 112 1.17 9.82 -3.95
N ALA A 113 2.48 9.99 -4.16
CA ALA A 113 3.47 8.98 -3.81
C ALA A 113 3.47 8.67 -2.31
N ALA A 114 3.27 9.68 -1.46
CA ALA A 114 3.14 9.49 -0.02
C ALA A 114 1.89 8.68 0.33
N LEU A 115 0.73 8.95 -0.30
CA LEU A 115 -0.48 8.17 -0.07
C LEU A 115 -0.38 6.73 -0.61
N GLU A 116 0.20 6.53 -1.78
CA GLU A 116 0.42 5.20 -2.36
C GLU A 116 1.34 4.35 -1.47
N SER A 117 2.41 4.95 -0.92
CA SER A 117 3.27 4.30 0.08
C SER A 117 2.50 3.91 1.36
N MET A 118 1.57 4.75 1.84
CA MET A 118 0.68 4.40 2.96
C MET A 118 -0.19 3.17 2.64
N LEU A 119 -0.85 3.15 1.48
CA LEU A 119 -1.73 2.04 1.07
C LEU A 119 -0.95 0.73 0.95
N ARG A 120 0.27 0.78 0.40
CA ARG A 120 1.18 -0.36 0.36
C ARG A 120 1.52 -0.87 1.75
N ARG A 121 1.91 0.01 2.68
CA ARG A 121 2.23 -0.38 4.07
C ARG A 121 1.06 -1.01 4.79
N MET A 122 -0.15 -0.49 4.59
CA MET A 122 -1.38 -1.10 5.13
C MET A 122 -1.62 -2.52 4.60
N THR A 123 -1.12 -2.84 3.41
CA THR A 123 -1.27 -4.16 2.78
C THR A 123 -0.14 -5.11 3.16
N GLU A 124 1.12 -4.65 3.11
CA GLU A 124 2.32 -5.49 3.12
C GLU A 124 3.09 -5.48 4.45
N GLN A 125 2.86 -4.48 5.31
CA GLN A 125 3.68 -4.24 6.51
C GLN A 125 2.86 -4.27 7.81
N ASP A 126 1.69 -4.91 7.78
CA ASP A 126 0.78 -5.07 8.92
C ASP A 126 0.34 -3.74 9.57
N ASP A 127 0.50 -2.62 8.86
CA ASP A 127 0.13 -1.29 9.36
C ASP A 127 -1.36 -0.98 9.15
N ARG A 128 -2.18 -1.95 8.76
CA ARG A 128 -3.59 -1.74 8.40
C ARG A 128 -4.38 -1.04 9.50
N GLN A 129 -4.10 -1.34 10.76
CA GLN A 129 -4.79 -0.78 11.92
C GLN A 129 -3.99 0.34 12.61
N SER A 130 -2.81 0.68 12.09
CA SER A 130 -1.97 1.74 12.64
C SER A 130 -2.59 3.12 12.41
N ALA A 131 -2.34 4.03 13.35
CA ALA A 131 -2.64 5.45 13.14
C ALA A 131 -1.56 6.05 12.24
N PHE A 132 -1.97 6.63 11.11
CA PHE A 132 -1.06 7.29 10.18
C PHE A 132 -1.06 8.80 10.37
N TYR A 133 0.05 9.41 9.96
CA TYR A 133 0.29 10.84 9.96
C TYR A 133 0.81 11.23 8.58
N LEU A 134 0.23 12.27 7.99
CA LEU A 134 0.73 12.88 6.77
C LEU A 134 1.59 14.09 7.14
N HIS A 135 2.85 14.04 6.73
CA HIS A 135 3.80 15.11 6.87
C HIS A 135 3.93 15.87 5.55
N ARG A 136 3.88 17.20 5.62
CA ARG A 136 4.35 18.08 4.54
C ARG A 136 5.73 18.59 4.92
N VAL A 137 6.65 18.51 3.99
CA VAL A 137 8.08 18.66 4.21
C VAL A 137 8.57 19.84 3.38
N ARG A 138 9.34 20.72 4.02
CA ARG A 138 10.06 21.80 3.37
C ARG A 138 11.55 21.50 3.41
N LEU A 139 12.17 21.57 2.25
CA LEU A 139 13.61 21.42 2.09
C LEU A 139 14.32 22.75 2.37
N GLY A 140 15.55 22.67 2.86
CA GLY A 140 16.41 23.83 3.08
C GLY A 140 16.89 24.48 1.78
N HIS A 141 17.56 25.62 1.94
CA HIS A 141 18.20 26.34 0.83
C HIS A 141 19.65 25.89 0.63
N GLY A 142 20.17 26.01 -0.60
CA GLY A 142 21.58 25.74 -0.90
C GLY A 142 21.96 24.26 -0.97
N LEU A 143 20.98 23.36 -1.05
CA LEU A 143 21.19 21.92 -1.14
C LEU A 143 21.93 21.52 -2.42
N GLN A 144 22.82 20.55 -2.30
CA GLN A 144 23.42 19.86 -3.44
C GLN A 144 22.46 18.77 -3.93
N ILE A 145 21.94 18.94 -5.14
CA ILE A 145 20.97 18.03 -5.74
C ILE A 145 21.65 17.29 -6.89
N GLU A 146 21.51 15.97 -6.93
CA GLU A 146 21.95 15.19 -8.08
C GLU A 146 21.19 15.62 -9.34
N PRO A 147 21.89 15.99 -10.44
CA PRO A 147 21.21 16.37 -11.69
C PRO A 147 20.40 15.22 -12.28
N GLY A 148 19.20 15.52 -12.77
CA GLY A 148 18.33 14.51 -13.37
C GLY A 148 17.71 13.57 -12.32
N TYR A 149 17.31 12.37 -12.72
CA TYR A 149 16.68 11.41 -11.82
C TYR A 149 17.24 10.01 -12.03
N ARG A 150 17.29 9.25 -10.95
CA ARG A 150 17.59 7.82 -10.98
C ARG A 150 16.35 7.03 -11.37
N ASP A 151 16.60 5.91 -12.02
CA ASP A 151 15.57 5.00 -12.51
C ASP A 151 15.50 3.77 -11.59
N GLU A 152 14.42 3.66 -10.80
CA GLU A 152 14.23 2.56 -9.87
C GLU A 152 14.08 1.20 -10.58
N ASN A 153 13.75 1.20 -11.88
CA ASN A 153 13.76 -0.03 -12.70
C ASN A 153 15.18 -0.62 -12.86
N LYS A 154 16.23 0.15 -12.53
CA LYS A 154 17.64 -0.28 -12.61
C LYS A 154 18.25 -0.55 -11.24
N VAL A 155 18.00 0.34 -10.28
CA VAL A 155 18.56 0.25 -8.93
C VAL A 155 17.44 0.58 -7.92
N PRO A 156 17.09 -0.34 -7.01
CA PRO A 156 16.03 -0.09 -6.03
C PRO A 156 16.32 1.17 -5.19
N ALA A 157 15.36 2.08 -5.09
CA ALA A 157 15.55 3.33 -4.37
C ALA A 157 15.70 3.10 -2.86
N ALA A 158 15.07 2.04 -2.33
CA ALA A 158 15.23 1.60 -0.95
C ALA A 158 16.68 1.29 -0.53
N LYS A 159 17.61 1.16 -1.49
CA LYS A 159 19.05 0.97 -1.23
C LYS A 159 19.84 2.27 -1.09
N ILE A 160 19.21 3.43 -1.32
CA ILE A 160 19.88 4.72 -1.15
C ILE A 160 20.03 4.99 0.35
N THR A 161 21.28 5.11 0.80
CA THR A 161 21.61 5.40 2.20
C THR A 161 22.14 6.83 2.35
N SER A 162 22.22 7.32 3.58
CA SER A 162 22.95 8.55 3.91
C SER A 162 24.42 8.47 3.47
N THR A 163 25.03 7.29 3.49
CA THR A 163 26.38 7.05 2.95
C THR A 163 26.41 7.20 1.43
N THR A 164 25.42 6.68 0.70
CA THR A 164 25.32 6.89 -0.75
C THR A 164 25.27 8.38 -1.09
N LEU A 165 24.45 9.16 -0.37
CA LEU A 165 24.35 10.61 -0.54
C LEU A 165 25.70 11.31 -0.26
N ALA A 166 26.38 10.91 0.81
CA ALA A 166 27.69 11.46 1.18
C ALA A 166 28.80 11.12 0.17
N ASP A 167 28.85 9.89 -0.33
CA ASP A 167 29.84 9.43 -1.31
C ASP A 167 29.69 10.17 -2.65
N GLU A 168 28.46 10.48 -3.03
CA GLU A 168 28.13 11.24 -4.24
C GLU A 168 28.26 12.77 -4.01
N GLY A 169 28.48 13.21 -2.77
CA GLY A 169 28.60 14.62 -2.42
C GLY A 169 27.30 15.42 -2.58
N VAL A 170 26.15 14.77 -2.43
CA VAL A 170 24.82 15.38 -2.62
C VAL A 170 23.96 15.24 -1.35
N ASP A 171 23.04 16.19 -1.16
CA ASP A 171 22.06 16.16 -0.07
C ASP A 171 20.75 15.46 -0.48
N VAL A 172 20.47 15.43 -1.79
CA VAL A 172 19.21 14.97 -2.38
C VAL A 172 19.48 14.18 -3.65
N ILE A 173 18.87 12.99 -3.75
CA ILE A 173 18.77 12.19 -4.97
C ILE A 173 17.30 12.07 -5.34
N ARG A 174 16.96 12.44 -6.58
CA ARG A 174 15.63 12.23 -7.15
C ARG A 174 15.56 10.89 -7.86
N TYR A 175 14.43 10.20 -7.76
CA TYR A 175 14.20 8.95 -8.47
C TYR A 175 12.74 8.78 -8.92
N VAL A 176 12.57 8.03 -10.01
CA VAL A 176 11.25 7.56 -10.47
C VAL A 176 10.92 6.27 -9.75
N ASN A 177 9.75 6.23 -9.10
CA ASN A 177 9.27 5.05 -8.39
C ASN A 177 8.84 3.96 -9.39
N ALA A 178 9.33 2.75 -9.20
CA ALA A 178 8.94 1.56 -9.95
C ALA A 178 8.11 0.58 -9.12
N TYR A 179 8.18 0.69 -7.78
CA TYR A 179 7.51 -0.25 -6.86
C TYR A 179 6.38 0.41 -6.07
N GLU A 180 6.68 1.45 -5.28
CA GLU A 180 5.74 1.99 -4.29
C GLU A 180 4.68 2.92 -4.86
N SER A 181 5.02 3.64 -5.93
CA SER A 181 4.13 4.59 -6.58
C SER A 181 4.50 4.72 -8.06
N MET A 182 4.13 3.73 -8.86
CA MET A 182 4.64 3.59 -10.22
C MET A 182 4.55 4.89 -11.05
N GLY A 183 5.71 5.35 -11.51
CA GLY A 183 5.89 6.48 -12.41
C GLY A 183 5.90 7.85 -11.72
N SER A 184 5.67 7.91 -10.41
CA SER A 184 5.78 9.15 -9.64
C SER A 184 7.23 9.46 -9.26
N ILE A 185 7.48 10.72 -8.90
CA ILE A 185 8.77 11.18 -8.42
C ILE A 185 8.84 11.16 -6.89
N SER A 186 9.94 10.63 -6.37
CA SER A 186 10.31 10.72 -4.96
C SER A 186 11.77 11.15 -4.80
N LEU A 187 12.12 11.56 -3.58
CA LEU A 187 13.45 11.98 -3.18
C LEU A 187 13.96 11.09 -2.05
N ALA A 188 15.24 10.75 -2.15
CA ALA A 188 16.04 10.28 -1.03
C ALA A 188 16.86 11.47 -0.52
N VAL A 189 16.73 11.80 0.75
CA VAL A 189 17.35 12.99 1.35
C VAL A 189 18.09 12.66 2.64
N VAL A 190 19.16 13.40 2.92
CA VAL A 190 19.74 13.44 4.26
C VAL A 190 18.81 14.19 5.20
N ARG A 191 18.82 13.86 6.49
CA ARG A 191 17.97 14.54 7.49
C ARG A 191 18.22 16.06 7.54
N GLY A 192 19.48 16.48 7.38
CA GLY A 192 19.86 17.90 7.34
C GLY A 192 19.30 18.68 6.14
N ALA A 193 18.84 18.00 5.08
CA ALA A 193 18.20 18.65 3.95
C ALA A 193 16.77 19.11 4.27
N ILE A 194 16.15 18.56 5.31
CA ILE A 194 14.80 18.92 5.74
C ILE A 194 14.89 20.09 6.72
N GLU A 195 14.34 21.24 6.34
CA GLU A 195 14.28 22.42 7.21
C GLU A 195 13.17 22.29 8.24
N SER A 196 11.97 21.92 7.79
CA SER A 196 10.79 21.90 8.65
C SER A 196 9.68 21.00 8.11
N THR A 197 8.76 20.61 9.01
CA THR A 197 7.60 19.78 8.69
C THR A 197 6.30 20.36 9.24
N GLN A 198 5.20 20.15 8.54
CA GLN A 198 3.82 20.26 9.05
C GLN A 198 3.25 18.86 9.14
N MET A 199 2.29 18.62 10.04
CA MET A 199 1.71 17.30 10.24
C MET A 199 0.21 17.36 10.53
N ILE A 200 -0.52 16.38 10.00
CA ILE A 200 -1.90 16.04 10.37
C ILE A 200 -2.02 14.54 10.61
N ALA A 201 -2.89 14.15 11.55
CA ALA A 201 -3.27 12.75 11.77
C ALA A 201 -4.33 12.31 10.76
N LEU A 202 -4.28 11.04 10.37
CA LEU A 202 -5.19 10.40 9.42
C LEU A 202 -6.01 9.28 10.12
N PRO A 203 -7.26 9.02 9.70
CA PRO A 203 -8.05 9.76 8.71
C PRO A 203 -8.49 11.15 9.23
N LEU A 204 -9.03 12.01 8.36
CA LEU A 204 -9.38 13.40 8.71
C LEU A 204 -10.87 13.53 9.06
N PRO A 205 -11.27 13.57 10.35
CA PRO A 205 -12.69 13.51 10.73
C PRO A 205 -13.50 14.69 10.18
N GLY A 206 -12.88 15.86 10.04
CA GLY A 206 -13.52 17.07 9.50
C GLY A 206 -13.82 17.04 8.00
N LEU A 207 -13.23 16.11 7.25
CA LEU A 207 -13.53 15.89 5.83
C LEU A 207 -14.43 14.67 5.60
N VAL A 208 -14.74 13.89 6.64
CA VAL A 208 -15.65 12.75 6.54
C VAL A 208 -17.08 13.26 6.42
N THR A 209 -17.66 13.15 5.22
CA THR A 209 -19.11 13.20 5.07
C THR A 209 -19.71 11.97 5.72
N LYS A 210 -20.74 12.14 6.55
CA LYS A 210 -21.51 11.00 7.04
C LYS A 210 -21.99 10.16 5.84
N PRO A 211 -21.95 8.82 5.93
CA PRO A 211 -22.49 7.97 4.87
C PRO A 211 -23.91 8.40 4.55
N SER A 212 -24.24 8.46 3.26
CA SER A 212 -25.63 8.73 2.87
C SER A 212 -26.55 7.62 3.39
N ASN A 213 -27.81 7.97 3.69
CA ASN A 213 -28.81 6.96 4.08
C ASN A 213 -28.94 5.88 3.01
N LEU A 214 -28.88 6.27 1.73
CA LEU A 214 -28.94 5.37 0.59
C LEU A 214 -27.76 4.38 0.56
N THR A 215 -26.53 4.84 0.82
CA THR A 215 -25.36 3.94 0.93
C THR A 215 -25.56 2.94 2.07
N THR A 216 -26.06 3.42 3.22
CA THR A 216 -26.25 2.58 4.41
C THR A 216 -27.33 1.51 4.18
N GLU A 217 -28.45 1.88 3.55
CA GLU A 217 -29.53 0.97 3.16
C GLU A 217 -29.04 -0.08 2.14
N GLN A 218 -28.21 0.33 1.17
CA GLN A 218 -27.64 -0.59 0.19
C GLN A 218 -26.69 -1.61 0.84
N ILE A 219 -25.85 -1.19 1.78
CA ILE A 219 -24.98 -2.10 2.56
C ILE A 219 -25.83 -3.10 3.36
N GLN A 220 -26.94 -2.65 3.97
CA GLN A 220 -27.85 -3.55 4.68
C GLN A 220 -28.48 -4.60 3.75
N THR A 221 -28.75 -4.22 2.50
CA THR A 221 -29.27 -5.13 1.46
C THR A 221 -28.24 -6.20 1.12
N PHE A 222 -26.99 -5.83 0.83
CA PHE A 222 -25.89 -6.80 0.62
C PHE A 222 -25.73 -7.75 1.82
N ARG A 223 -25.83 -7.23 3.05
CA ARG A 223 -25.77 -8.07 4.26
C ARG A 223 -26.97 -8.99 4.41
N ALA A 224 -28.16 -8.61 3.94
CA ALA A 224 -29.32 -9.49 3.90
C ALA A 224 -29.10 -10.65 2.91
N ASP A 225 -28.48 -10.38 1.77
CA ASP A 225 -28.13 -11.40 0.78
C ASP A 225 -27.09 -12.38 1.32
N VAL A 226 -26.04 -11.90 1.99
CA VAL A 226 -25.06 -12.75 2.68
C VAL A 226 -25.76 -13.66 3.70
N ARG A 227 -26.66 -13.12 4.54
CA ARG A 227 -27.43 -13.93 5.50
C ARG A 227 -28.29 -14.99 4.78
N SER A 228 -28.96 -14.62 3.70
CA SER A 228 -29.77 -15.53 2.89
C SER A 228 -28.94 -16.67 2.30
N ILE A 229 -27.76 -16.37 1.75
CA ILE A 229 -26.82 -17.35 1.21
C ILE A 229 -26.35 -18.32 2.31
N ARG A 230 -25.98 -17.80 3.49
CA ARG A 230 -25.55 -18.62 4.63
C ARG A 230 -26.67 -19.53 5.14
N SER A 231 -27.90 -19.01 5.26
CA SER A 231 -29.06 -19.81 5.64
C SER A 231 -29.36 -20.94 4.65
N LYS A 232 -29.32 -20.66 3.34
CA LYS A 232 -29.51 -21.69 2.29
C LYS A 232 -28.43 -22.77 2.35
N HIS A 233 -27.17 -22.39 2.54
CA HIS A 233 -26.07 -23.33 2.69
C HIS A 233 -26.18 -24.17 3.97
N ALA A 234 -26.57 -23.57 5.09
CA ALA A 234 -26.78 -24.29 6.34
C ALA A 234 -27.90 -25.34 6.22
N ILE A 235 -29.01 -25.01 5.53
CA ILE A 235 -30.10 -25.95 5.26
C ILE A 235 -29.61 -27.10 4.36
N GLY A 236 -28.94 -26.78 3.25
CA GLY A 236 -28.40 -27.81 2.34
C GLY A 236 -27.35 -28.72 3.00
N ALA A 237 -26.51 -28.16 3.87
CA ALA A 237 -25.55 -28.93 4.66
C ALA A 237 -26.25 -29.84 5.68
N ALA A 238 -27.27 -29.35 6.38
CA ALA A 238 -28.08 -30.14 7.32
C ALA A 238 -28.81 -31.29 6.62
N ASP A 239 -29.32 -31.06 5.40
CA ASP A 239 -29.93 -32.11 4.59
C ASP A 239 -28.91 -33.15 4.11
N SER A 240 -27.70 -32.72 3.74
CA SER A 240 -26.60 -33.63 3.34
C SER A 240 -26.09 -34.47 4.52
N LEU A 241 -26.07 -33.92 5.74
CA LEU A 241 -25.70 -34.63 6.98
C LEU A 241 -26.69 -35.73 7.37
N LYS A 242 -27.91 -35.76 6.81
CA LYS A 242 -28.83 -36.90 6.98
C LYS A 242 -28.34 -38.16 6.25
N SER A 243 -27.38 -38.05 5.33
CA SER A 243 -26.74 -39.16 4.64
C SER A 243 -25.28 -38.82 4.28
N PRO A 244 -24.39 -38.75 5.29
CA PRO A 244 -23.09 -38.11 5.12
C PRO A 244 -22.11 -39.00 4.34
N THR A 245 -21.49 -38.41 3.32
CA THR A 245 -20.44 -39.07 2.55
C THR A 245 -19.19 -39.31 3.43
N PRO A 246 -18.26 -40.18 3.01
CA PRO A 246 -16.98 -40.35 3.70
C PRO A 246 -16.18 -39.04 3.84
N LEU A 247 -16.26 -38.14 2.85
CA LEU A 247 -15.61 -36.83 2.88
C LEU A 247 -16.25 -35.89 3.90
N ASP A 248 -17.58 -35.89 4.00
CA ASP A 248 -18.30 -35.05 4.98
C ASP A 248 -17.95 -35.45 6.42
N ARG A 249 -17.86 -36.76 6.70
CA ARG A 249 -17.42 -37.27 8.01
C ARG A 249 -15.97 -36.94 8.34
N LEU A 250 -15.13 -36.73 7.34
CA LEU A 250 -13.72 -36.37 7.51
C LEU A 250 -13.58 -34.87 7.78
N ARG A 251 -14.35 -34.03 7.05
CA ARG A 251 -14.48 -32.58 7.32
C ARG A 251 -15.06 -32.31 8.69
N GLN A 252 -16.13 -32.99 9.08
CA GLN A 252 -16.74 -32.86 10.40
C GLN A 252 -15.74 -33.16 11.53
N ARG A 253 -15.00 -34.27 11.42
CA ARG A 253 -13.93 -34.60 12.38
C ARG A 253 -12.79 -33.60 12.40
N ALA A 254 -12.52 -32.89 11.30
CA ALA A 254 -11.55 -31.80 11.28
C ALA A 254 -12.08 -30.57 12.02
N TYR A 255 -13.36 -30.24 11.87
CA TYR A 255 -14.03 -29.13 12.57
C TYR A 255 -14.15 -29.36 14.07
N GLU A 256 -14.43 -30.58 14.50
CA GLU A 256 -14.60 -30.94 15.92
C GLU A 256 -13.27 -30.99 16.70
N ARG A 257 -12.11 -30.92 16.02
CA ARG A 257 -10.81 -30.88 16.69
C ARG A 257 -10.56 -29.50 17.31
N PRO A 258 -9.96 -29.43 18.51
CA PRO A 258 -9.42 -28.17 19.03
C PRO A 258 -8.40 -27.59 18.02
N GLY A 259 -8.63 -26.37 17.55
CA GLY A 259 -7.83 -25.74 16.49
C GLY A 259 -8.15 -26.21 15.07
N GLY A 260 -9.31 -26.85 14.85
CA GLY A 260 -9.82 -27.20 13.53
C GLY A 260 -10.01 -25.97 12.63
N PRO A 261 -10.00 -26.15 11.29
CA PRO A 261 -10.21 -25.04 10.37
C PRO A 261 -11.58 -24.39 10.60
N PRO A 262 -11.75 -23.08 10.37
CA PRO A 262 -13.06 -22.44 10.46
C PRO A 262 -14.03 -23.05 9.44
N LEU A 263 -15.34 -23.00 9.75
CA LEU A 263 -16.37 -23.37 8.78
C LEU A 263 -16.13 -22.60 7.48
N LEU A 264 -16.11 -23.33 6.36
CA LEU A 264 -15.93 -22.74 5.04
C LEU A 264 -17.15 -21.88 4.73
N GLU A 265 -16.96 -20.56 4.66
CA GLU A 265 -17.99 -19.63 4.21
C GLU A 265 -18.24 -19.83 2.71
N PRO A 266 -19.50 -19.71 2.22
CA PRO A 266 -19.81 -19.89 0.81
C PRO A 266 -19.09 -18.85 -0.07
N ASN A 267 -18.54 -19.29 -1.21
CA ASN A 267 -17.87 -18.40 -2.16
C ASN A 267 -18.80 -17.28 -2.66
N GLU A 268 -20.10 -17.55 -2.78
CA GLU A 268 -21.10 -16.56 -3.16
C GLU A 268 -21.21 -15.43 -2.13
N ALA A 269 -21.03 -15.72 -0.83
CA ALA A 269 -21.05 -14.68 0.20
C ALA A 269 -19.86 -13.71 0.03
N TYR A 270 -18.67 -14.23 -0.28
CA TYR A 270 -17.51 -13.39 -0.60
C TYR A 270 -17.70 -12.58 -1.87
N LYS A 271 -18.40 -13.12 -2.88
CA LYS A 271 -18.76 -12.36 -4.08
C LYS A 271 -19.66 -11.18 -3.75
N VAL A 272 -20.73 -11.39 -2.97
CA VAL A 272 -21.63 -10.31 -2.54
C VAL A 272 -20.89 -9.22 -1.77
N LEU A 273 -19.93 -9.58 -0.92
CA LEU A 273 -19.12 -8.62 -0.16
C LEU A 273 -18.10 -7.87 -1.04
N ARG A 274 -17.61 -8.49 -2.11
CA ARG A 274 -16.82 -7.81 -3.14
C ARG A 274 -17.69 -6.78 -3.88
N ASP A 275 -18.87 -7.17 -4.33
CA ASP A 275 -19.82 -6.29 -5.00
C ASP A 275 -20.23 -5.11 -4.09
N MET A 276 -20.37 -5.35 -2.79
CA MET A 276 -20.59 -4.31 -1.77
C MET A 276 -19.41 -3.33 -1.68
N ALA A 277 -18.18 -3.83 -1.63
CA ALA A 277 -16.98 -2.99 -1.57
C ALA A 277 -16.81 -2.18 -2.86
N ASP A 278 -17.08 -2.78 -4.02
CA ASP A 278 -17.03 -2.12 -5.32
C ASP A 278 -18.10 -1.03 -5.43
N PHE A 279 -19.33 -1.29 -4.97
CA PHE A 279 -20.38 -0.27 -4.87
C PHE A 279 -19.94 0.92 -4.02
N VAL A 280 -19.34 0.69 -2.86
CA VAL A 280 -18.85 1.77 -1.99
C VAL A 280 -17.71 2.54 -2.68
N ALA A 281 -16.79 1.85 -3.35
CA ALA A 281 -15.75 2.50 -4.14
C ALA A 281 -16.31 3.38 -5.26
N ASP A 282 -17.35 2.94 -5.97
CA ASP A 282 -18.02 3.76 -6.99
C ASP A 282 -18.60 5.05 -6.41
N GLN A 283 -19.04 5.05 -5.14
CA GLN A 283 -19.62 6.23 -4.51
C GLN A 283 -18.58 7.23 -3.99
N TYR A 284 -17.42 6.76 -3.53
CA TYR A 284 -16.47 7.59 -2.76
C TYR A 284 -15.08 7.72 -3.37
N LEU A 285 -14.76 6.98 -4.44
CA LEU A 285 -13.49 7.06 -5.17
C LEU A 285 -13.69 7.52 -6.61
N ASP A 286 -14.71 8.36 -6.85
CA ASP A 286 -14.93 8.96 -8.16
C ASP A 286 -13.69 9.76 -8.62
N GLY A 287 -13.32 9.61 -9.89
CA GLY A 287 -12.12 10.22 -10.47
C GLY A 287 -10.77 9.59 -10.06
N VAL A 288 -10.74 8.61 -9.16
CA VAL A 288 -9.50 7.91 -8.78
C VAL A 288 -9.13 6.87 -9.84
N SER A 289 -7.85 6.78 -10.19
CA SER A 289 -7.32 5.78 -11.12
C SER A 289 -7.71 4.35 -10.71
N PRO A 290 -8.11 3.46 -11.65
CA PRO A 290 -8.47 2.08 -11.34
C PRO A 290 -7.40 1.30 -10.57
N VAL A 291 -6.12 1.55 -10.85
CA VAL A 291 -5.00 0.90 -10.15
C VAL A 291 -4.99 1.30 -8.67
N ILE A 292 -5.06 2.61 -8.39
CA ILE A 292 -5.07 3.13 -7.02
C ILE A 292 -6.34 2.73 -6.27
N ARG A 293 -7.46 2.62 -6.99
CA ARG A 293 -8.72 2.11 -6.43
C ARG A 293 -8.58 0.66 -5.96
N ASP A 294 -7.91 -0.21 -6.71
CA ASP A 294 -7.69 -1.60 -6.29
C ASP A 294 -6.73 -1.67 -5.09
N ASP A 295 -5.63 -0.92 -5.13
CA ASP A 295 -4.68 -0.80 -4.00
C ASP A 295 -5.39 -0.32 -2.73
N PHE A 296 -6.28 0.67 -2.85
CA PHE A 296 -7.07 1.19 -1.75
C PHE A 296 -8.02 0.14 -1.16
N LEU A 297 -8.71 -0.63 -2.00
CA LEU A 297 -9.59 -1.72 -1.58
C LEU A 297 -8.80 -2.85 -0.90
N HIS A 298 -7.59 -3.15 -1.37
CA HIS A 298 -6.70 -4.12 -0.75
C HIS A 298 -6.22 -3.64 0.63
N ALA A 299 -5.80 -2.38 0.73
CA ALA A 299 -5.29 -1.77 1.95
C ALA A 299 -6.31 -1.81 3.09
N LEU A 300 -7.58 -1.51 2.81
CA LEU A 300 -8.63 -1.42 3.83
C LEU A 300 -9.13 -2.76 4.38
N HIS A 301 -8.82 -3.87 3.71
CA HIS A 301 -9.47 -5.19 3.87
C HIS A 301 -10.98 -5.12 3.58
N ARG A 302 -11.48 -6.09 2.84
CA ARG A 302 -12.92 -6.19 2.57
C ARG A 302 -13.63 -6.77 3.79
N PRO A 303 -14.86 -6.36 4.09
CA PRO A 303 -15.64 -6.98 5.15
C PRO A 303 -15.85 -8.47 4.90
N GLU A 304 -15.89 -9.26 5.96
CA GLU A 304 -15.99 -10.71 5.93
C GLU A 304 -17.44 -11.19 6.17
N PRO A 305 -17.80 -12.42 5.76
CA PRO A 305 -19.14 -12.97 5.98
C PRO A 305 -19.55 -13.08 7.46
N ALA A 306 -18.57 -13.18 8.36
CA ALA A 306 -18.76 -13.25 9.80
C ALA A 306 -19.03 -11.89 10.46
N ASP A 307 -18.71 -10.78 9.78
CA ASP A 307 -18.84 -9.44 10.33
C ASP A 307 -20.30 -9.02 10.54
N GLY A 308 -20.49 -8.14 11.53
CA GLY A 308 -21.78 -7.53 11.87
C GLY A 308 -21.87 -6.07 11.44
N GLY A 309 -23.07 -5.48 11.60
CA GLY A 309 -23.34 -4.11 11.15
C GLY A 309 -22.47 -3.03 11.81
N GLU A 310 -22.01 -3.23 13.04
CA GLU A 310 -21.07 -2.30 13.68
C GLU A 310 -19.70 -2.29 12.99
N VAL A 311 -19.20 -3.47 12.60
CA VAL A 311 -17.93 -3.62 11.86
C VAL A 311 -18.06 -2.99 10.47
N ASP A 312 -19.20 -3.18 9.79
CA ASP A 312 -19.47 -2.55 8.49
C ASP A 312 -19.47 -1.02 8.58
N LEU A 313 -20.09 -0.47 9.61
CA LEU A 313 -20.14 0.99 9.82
C LEU A 313 -18.76 1.54 10.16
N ALA A 314 -17.96 0.82 10.95
CA ALA A 314 -16.58 1.19 11.24
C ALA A 314 -15.71 1.15 9.97
N TRP A 315 -15.85 0.08 9.17
CA TRP A 315 -15.19 -0.06 7.87
C TRP A 315 -15.57 1.06 6.92
N LEU A 316 -16.87 1.36 6.77
CA LEU A 316 -17.37 2.43 5.91
C LEU A 316 -16.88 3.81 6.37
N SER A 317 -16.87 4.05 7.68
CA SER A 317 -16.35 5.32 8.23
C SER A 317 -14.86 5.49 7.94
N LYS A 318 -14.08 4.42 8.09
CA LYS A 318 -12.66 4.40 7.72
C LYS A 318 -12.46 4.59 6.21
N PHE A 319 -13.28 3.92 5.40
CA PHE A 319 -13.27 4.02 3.94
C PHE A 319 -13.46 5.48 3.51
N ILE A 320 -14.55 6.12 3.93
CA ILE A 320 -14.85 7.50 3.55
C ILE A 320 -13.74 8.45 4.03
N GLY A 321 -13.22 8.24 5.23
CA GLY A 321 -12.17 9.09 5.79
C GLY A 321 -10.83 9.00 5.08
N LEU A 322 -10.46 7.83 4.55
CA LEU A 322 -9.25 7.69 3.73
C LEU A 322 -9.51 8.06 2.26
N ALA A 323 -10.71 7.84 1.74
CA ALA A 323 -11.07 8.19 0.37
C ALA A 323 -10.95 9.70 0.12
N ALA A 324 -11.26 10.53 1.12
CA ALA A 324 -11.08 11.98 1.06
C ALA A 324 -9.62 12.42 0.80
N LEU A 325 -8.62 11.57 1.10
CA LEU A 325 -7.22 11.85 0.80
C LEU A 325 -6.95 11.79 -0.71
N LEU A 326 -7.66 10.92 -1.43
CA LEU A 326 -7.49 10.75 -2.87
C LEU A 326 -8.42 11.67 -3.67
N THR A 327 -9.63 11.94 -3.17
CA THR A 327 -10.66 12.69 -3.91
C THR A 327 -10.69 14.18 -3.60
N ARG A 328 -10.08 14.63 -2.50
CA ARG A 328 -10.09 16.05 -2.07
C ARG A 328 -8.68 16.55 -1.71
N PRO A 329 -7.67 16.34 -2.59
CA PRO A 329 -6.27 16.66 -2.27
C PRO A 329 -6.07 18.13 -1.89
N ASP A 330 -6.70 19.07 -2.59
CA ASP A 330 -6.59 20.51 -2.31
C ASP A 330 -7.06 20.89 -0.89
N GLU A 331 -8.13 20.27 -0.41
CA GLU A 331 -8.65 20.53 0.93
C GLU A 331 -7.73 19.95 2.01
N VAL A 332 -7.19 18.76 1.77
CA VAL A 332 -6.22 18.11 2.67
C VAL A 332 -4.94 18.94 2.74
N GLN A 333 -4.41 19.36 1.59
CA GLN A 333 -3.22 20.19 1.51
C GLN A 333 -3.45 21.56 2.15
N LYS A 334 -4.64 22.14 2.00
CA LYS A 334 -5.03 23.38 2.71
C LYS A 334 -5.03 23.18 4.22
N LEU A 335 -5.65 22.10 4.73
CA LEU A 335 -5.64 21.78 6.16
C LEU A 335 -4.23 21.58 6.70
N LEU A 336 -3.37 20.90 5.94
CA LEU A 336 -1.97 20.67 6.28
C LEU A 336 -1.16 21.98 6.29
N SER A 337 -1.39 22.84 5.29
CA SER A 337 -0.72 24.14 5.15
C SER A 337 -1.05 25.12 6.28
N ALA A 338 -2.21 24.95 6.93
CA ALA A 338 -2.64 25.76 8.07
C ALA A 338 -1.99 25.33 9.40
N ARG A 339 -1.29 24.19 9.45
CA ARG A 339 -0.61 23.72 10.66
C ARG A 339 0.68 24.50 10.89
N PRO A 340 1.13 24.66 12.15
CA PRO A 340 2.42 25.30 12.39
C PRO A 340 3.56 24.46 11.81
N TRP A 341 4.58 25.12 11.26
CA TRP A 341 5.84 24.47 10.88
C TRP A 341 6.62 24.11 12.15
N ARG A 342 7.11 22.87 12.20
CA ARG A 342 8.05 22.38 13.20
C ARG A 342 9.43 22.28 12.54
N ALA A 343 10.40 23.04 13.04
CA ALA A 343 11.79 22.95 12.58
C ALA A 343 12.35 21.55 12.88
N VAL A 344 13.13 21.01 11.94
CA VAL A 344 13.91 19.80 12.16
C VAL A 344 15.27 20.25 12.68
N THR A 345 15.52 20.08 13.98
CA THR A 345 16.81 20.43 14.59
C THR A 345 17.87 19.49 14.06
N ALA A 346 18.99 20.04 13.55
CA ALA A 346 20.13 19.30 13.04
C ALA A 346 20.60 18.21 14.01
#